data_AF-A0A7W1ZUP1-F1
#
_entry.id   AF-A0A7W1ZUP1-F1
#
_cell.length_a   1.000
_cell.length_b   1.000
_cell.length_c   1.000
_cell.angle_alpha   90.00
_cell.angle_beta   90.00
_cell.angle_gamma   90.00
#
_symmetry.space_group_name_H-M   'P 1'
#
loop_
_entity.id
_entity.type
_entity.pdbx_description
1 polymer ?
#
loop_
_entity_poly.entity_id
_entity_poly.type
_entity_poly.pdbx_seq_one_letter_code
_entity_poly.pdbx_strand_id
1 'polypeptide(L)'
;MDGYFAHPTAVIDEGCIIGVGTKIWHFSHVMAGCIIGENCNLGQNVVVSSQVNLGRNVKVQNNVSIYTGVICEDDVFLGPSMVFTNVINPRSAVVRKNEYRNTLVRKGASIGANATIVCGNE
;
A
#
# COMPACT_ATOMS: atom_id res chain seq x y z
N MET A 1 -15.16 -17.99 9.16
CA MET A 1 -13.99 -18.06 8.27
C MET A 1 -13.62 -16.64 7.95
N ASP A 2 -12.38 -16.25 8.23
CA ASP A 2 -11.91 -14.91 7.90
C ASP A 2 -12.13 -14.66 6.41
N GLY A 3 -12.71 -13.50 6.08
CA GLY A 3 -13.11 -13.19 4.71
C GLY A 3 -11.94 -13.07 3.73
N TYR A 4 -10.70 -13.12 4.19
CA TYR A 4 -9.48 -12.91 3.42
C TYR A 4 -8.47 -14.03 3.69
N PHE A 5 -7.48 -14.15 2.82
CA PHE A 5 -6.33 -15.03 2.99
C PHE A 5 -5.10 -14.22 3.41
N ALA A 6 -4.44 -14.65 4.48
CA ALA A 6 -3.10 -14.19 4.82
C ALA A 6 -2.16 -15.38 4.94
N HIS A 7 -1.01 -15.29 4.27
CA HIS A 7 0.05 -16.28 4.42
C HIS A 7 0.55 -16.30 5.88
N PRO A 8 0.92 -17.45 6.46
CA PRO A 8 1.40 -17.53 7.85
C PRO A 8 2.63 -16.67 8.20
N THR A 9 3.36 -16.20 7.18
CA THR A 9 4.52 -15.30 7.36
C THR A 9 4.18 -13.82 7.14
N ALA A 10 2.94 -13.49 6.77
CA ALA A 10 2.48 -12.12 6.75
C ALA A 10 2.23 -11.63 8.18
N VAL A 11 2.56 -10.37 8.44
CA VAL A 11 2.31 -9.71 9.71
C VAL A 11 1.20 -8.69 9.48
N ILE A 12 0.12 -8.78 10.26
CA ILE A 12 -1.00 -7.85 10.19
C ILE A 12 -1.21 -7.32 11.59
N ASP A 13 -0.99 -6.02 11.77
CA ASP A 13 -1.22 -5.35 13.04
C ASP A 13 -2.73 -5.24 13.32
N GLU A 14 -3.09 -5.10 14.60
CA GLU A 14 -4.48 -4.94 15.03
C GLU A 14 -5.16 -3.68 14.45
N GLY A 15 -6.48 -3.74 14.30
CA GLY A 15 -7.29 -2.60 13.85
C GLY A 15 -7.30 -2.37 12.33
N CYS A 16 -6.74 -3.28 11.54
CA CYS A 16 -6.88 -3.26 10.08
C CYS A 16 -8.27 -3.76 9.65
N ILE A 17 -8.86 -3.09 8.66
CA ILE A 17 -10.08 -3.54 7.99
C ILE A 17 -9.65 -4.14 6.64
N ILE A 18 -9.89 -5.43 6.46
CA ILE A 18 -9.50 -6.17 5.25
C ILE A 18 -10.75 -6.77 4.62
N GLY A 19 -11.04 -6.38 3.38
CA GLY A 19 -12.21 -6.82 2.63
C GLY A 19 -12.16 -8.29 2.21
N VAL A 20 -13.34 -8.83 1.91
CA VAL A 20 -13.50 -10.23 1.49
C VAL A 20 -12.75 -10.52 0.19
N GLY A 21 -12.19 -11.72 0.06
CA GLY A 21 -11.46 -12.18 -1.11
C GLY A 21 -10.03 -11.63 -1.23
N THR A 22 -9.62 -10.72 -0.34
CA THR A 22 -8.26 -10.18 -0.34
C THR A 22 -7.22 -11.23 0.00
N LYS A 23 -6.07 -11.19 -0.68
CA LYS A 23 -4.96 -12.12 -0.47
C LYS A 23 -3.70 -11.35 -0.09
N ILE A 24 -3.07 -11.76 1.00
CA ILE A 24 -1.82 -11.20 1.50
C ILE A 24 -0.77 -12.30 1.50
N TRP A 25 0.26 -12.13 0.68
CA TRP A 25 1.31 -13.13 0.47
C TRP A 25 2.49 -12.94 1.44
N HIS A 26 3.49 -13.81 1.27
CA HIS A 26 4.65 -14.00 2.14
C HIS A 26 5.34 -12.69 2.54
N PHE A 27 5.68 -12.58 3.83
CA PHE A 27 6.53 -11.51 4.38
C PHE A 27 6.00 -10.08 4.14
N SER A 28 4.71 -9.95 3.89
CA SER A 28 4.06 -8.64 3.81
C SER A 28 3.68 -8.15 5.21
N HIS A 29 3.82 -6.85 5.45
CA HIS A 29 3.46 -6.22 6.71
C HIS A 29 2.37 -5.18 6.46
N VAL A 30 1.19 -5.41 7.04
CA VAL A 30 0.07 -4.46 7.06
C VAL A 30 0.00 -3.83 8.44
N MET A 31 0.34 -2.55 8.53
CA MET A 31 0.40 -1.81 9.80
C MET A 31 -0.99 -1.35 10.26
N ALA A 32 -1.10 -0.97 11.54
CA ALA A 32 -2.38 -0.68 12.16
C ALA A 32 -3.21 0.41 11.44
N GLY A 33 -4.54 0.23 11.45
CA GLY A 33 -5.51 1.22 10.94
C GLY A 33 -5.59 1.33 9.43
N CYS A 34 -5.04 0.36 8.69
CA CYS A 34 -5.22 0.29 7.24
C CYS A 34 -6.65 -0.13 6.87
N ILE A 35 -7.13 0.38 5.73
CA ILE A 35 -8.37 -0.05 5.10
C ILE A 35 -7.99 -0.64 3.74
N ILE A 36 -8.21 -1.94 3.57
CA ILE A 36 -7.97 -2.66 2.32
C ILE A 36 -9.31 -3.19 1.83
N GLY A 37 -9.72 -2.78 0.63
CA GLY A 37 -10.98 -3.21 0.02
C GLY A 37 -11.02 -4.70 -0.32
N GLU A 38 -12.11 -5.09 -0.97
CA GLU A 38 -12.35 -6.47 -1.39
C GLU A 38 -11.49 -6.88 -2.58
N ASN A 39 -11.17 -8.18 -2.68
CA ASN A 39 -10.49 -8.78 -3.81
C ASN A 39 -9.11 -8.15 -4.13
N CYS A 40 -8.45 -7.56 -3.15
CA CYS A 40 -7.09 -7.05 -3.31
C CYS A 40 -6.07 -8.18 -3.31
N ASN A 41 -4.91 -7.96 -3.93
CA ASN A 41 -3.83 -8.93 -3.93
C ASN A 41 -2.52 -8.22 -3.60
N LEU A 42 -1.96 -8.55 -2.44
CA LEU A 42 -0.70 -8.00 -1.94
C LEU A 42 0.36 -9.06 -2.06
N GLY A 43 1.28 -8.88 -3.02
CA GLY A 43 2.41 -9.76 -3.32
C GLY A 43 3.37 -9.99 -2.15
N GLN A 44 4.50 -10.62 -2.43
CA GLN A 44 5.54 -10.87 -1.43
C GLN A 44 6.23 -9.56 -1.03
N ASN A 45 6.56 -9.42 0.25
CA ASN A 45 7.34 -8.29 0.78
C ASN A 45 6.68 -6.93 0.47
N VAL A 46 5.35 -6.87 0.55
CA VAL A 46 4.58 -5.63 0.48
C VAL A 46 4.51 -5.00 1.87
N VAL A 47 4.76 -3.71 1.95
CA VAL A 47 4.56 -2.93 3.19
C VAL A 47 3.38 -2.00 2.98
N VAL A 48 2.38 -2.10 3.85
CA VAL A 48 1.26 -1.15 3.92
C VAL A 48 1.38 -0.39 5.23
N SER A 49 1.78 0.87 5.15
CA SER A 49 1.97 1.72 6.33
C SER A 49 0.64 2.12 6.96
N SER A 50 0.67 2.53 8.24
CA SER A 50 -0.52 2.90 8.98
C SER A 50 -1.39 3.91 8.25
N GLN A 51 -2.71 3.73 8.38
CA GLN A 51 -3.74 4.62 7.82
C GLN A 51 -3.77 4.73 6.28
N VAL A 52 -3.17 3.77 5.57
CA VAL A 52 -3.34 3.67 4.11
C VAL A 52 -4.73 3.17 3.75
N ASN A 53 -5.28 3.70 2.66
CA ASN A 53 -6.55 3.25 2.09
C ASN A 53 -6.32 2.69 0.68
N LEU A 54 -6.64 1.40 0.51
CA LEU A 54 -6.73 0.72 -0.78
C LEU A 54 -8.20 0.43 -1.06
N GLY A 55 -8.67 0.86 -2.24
CA GLY A 55 -9.97 0.50 -2.77
C GLY A 55 -10.09 -1.00 -3.04
N ARG A 56 -11.08 -1.37 -3.86
CA ARG A 56 -11.36 -2.77 -4.22
C ARG A 56 -10.61 -3.17 -5.49
N ASN A 57 -10.28 -4.46 -5.60
CA ASN A 57 -9.57 -5.06 -6.73
C ASN A 57 -8.20 -4.40 -7.02
N VAL A 58 -7.55 -3.85 -5.99
CA VAL A 58 -6.20 -3.29 -6.11
C VAL A 58 -5.18 -4.43 -6.17
N LYS A 59 -4.30 -4.38 -7.17
CA LYS A 59 -3.24 -5.37 -7.37
C LYS A 59 -1.89 -4.76 -7.02
N VAL A 60 -1.32 -5.19 -5.91
CA VAL A 60 -0.02 -4.76 -5.42
C VAL A 60 0.98 -5.87 -5.66
N GLN A 61 1.89 -5.67 -6.62
CA GLN A 61 2.91 -6.66 -6.93
C GLN A 61 4.04 -6.67 -5.87
N ASN A 62 4.97 -7.60 -6.01
CA ASN A 62 6.03 -7.83 -5.02
C ASN A 62 6.89 -6.58 -4.79
N ASN A 63 7.41 -6.45 -3.57
CA ASN A 63 8.35 -5.41 -3.12
C ASN A 63 7.81 -3.97 -3.22
N VAL A 64 6.50 -3.78 -3.13
CA VAL A 64 5.90 -2.43 -3.15
C VAL A 64 5.68 -1.95 -1.72
N SER A 65 6.18 -0.75 -1.41
CA SER A 65 5.92 -0.08 -0.13
C SER A 65 4.91 1.04 -0.34
N ILE A 66 3.75 0.92 0.29
CA ILE A 66 2.67 1.90 0.28
C ILE A 66 2.75 2.67 1.59
N TYR A 67 3.28 3.89 1.52
CA TYR A 67 3.52 4.73 2.69
C TYR A 67 2.27 5.49 3.14
N THR A 68 2.26 5.91 4.41
CA THR A 68 1.20 6.76 4.96
C THR A 68 1.02 8.00 4.09
N GLY A 69 -0.25 8.32 3.77
CA GLY A 69 -0.62 9.40 2.85
C GLY A 69 -0.88 8.92 1.41
N VAL A 70 -0.53 7.69 1.06
CA VAL A 70 -0.92 7.09 -0.22
C VAL A 70 -2.35 6.56 -0.14
N ILE A 71 -3.16 6.92 -1.13
CA ILE A 71 -4.55 6.48 -1.32
C ILE A 71 -4.64 5.89 -2.72
N CYS A 72 -5.05 4.62 -2.83
CA CYS A 72 -5.32 3.98 -4.12
C CYS A 72 -6.81 3.74 -4.25
N GLU A 73 -7.43 4.26 -5.30
CA GLU A 73 -8.82 3.98 -5.63
C GLU A 73 -8.99 2.56 -6.20
N ASP A 74 -10.22 2.23 -6.58
CA ASP A 74 -10.60 0.93 -7.12
C ASP A 74 -9.80 0.57 -8.39
N ASP A 75 -9.58 -0.71 -8.62
CA ASP A 75 -9.00 -1.26 -9.86
C ASP A 75 -7.56 -0.78 -10.18
N VAL A 76 -6.84 -0.21 -9.20
CA VAL A 76 -5.44 0.23 -9.38
C VAL A 76 -4.48 -0.97 -9.50
N PHE A 77 -3.51 -0.85 -10.40
CA PHE A 77 -2.39 -1.78 -10.53
C PHE A 77 -1.07 -1.13 -10.14
N LEU A 78 -0.39 -1.68 -9.14
CA LEU A 78 0.95 -1.28 -8.71
C LEU A 78 1.96 -2.34 -9.14
N GLY A 79 2.75 -2.03 -10.17
CA GLY A 79 3.71 -2.95 -10.77
C GLY A 79 4.83 -3.39 -9.82
N PRO A 80 5.54 -4.48 -10.15
CA PRO A 80 6.56 -5.04 -9.28
C PRO A 80 7.63 -4.01 -8.94
N SER A 81 7.94 -3.87 -7.66
CA SER A 81 8.98 -2.97 -7.14
C SER A 81 8.78 -1.49 -7.52
N MET A 82 7.56 -1.06 -7.87
CA MET A 82 7.28 0.37 -7.94
C MET A 82 7.42 1.01 -6.55
N VAL A 83 7.80 2.28 -6.51
CA VAL A 83 8.18 2.97 -5.27
C VAL A 83 7.34 4.24 -5.11
N PHE A 84 6.62 4.34 -4.00
CA PHE A 84 6.07 5.61 -3.53
C PHE A 84 7.10 6.36 -2.69
N THR A 85 6.96 7.69 -2.60
CA THR A 85 7.58 8.48 -1.54
C THR A 85 6.49 9.18 -0.72
N ASN A 86 6.85 9.78 0.42
CA ASN A 86 5.95 10.61 1.22
C ASN A 86 6.56 11.96 1.62
N VAL A 87 7.89 12.12 1.55
CA VAL A 87 8.61 13.37 1.76
C VAL A 87 9.28 13.81 0.45
N ILE A 88 9.05 15.05 0.03
CA ILE A 88 9.61 15.60 -1.22
C ILE A 88 11.15 15.73 -1.14
N ASN A 89 11.68 16.15 0.00
CA ASN A 89 13.08 16.51 0.20
C ASN A 89 13.65 15.87 1.48
N PRO A 90 13.78 14.53 1.55
CA PRO A 90 14.24 13.85 2.76
C PRO A 90 15.70 14.20 3.09
N ARG A 91 15.99 14.40 4.39
CA ARG A 91 17.35 14.53 4.94
C ARG A 91 17.41 13.77 6.26
N SER A 92 18.41 12.90 6.44
CA SER A 92 18.52 12.05 7.64
C SER A 92 18.59 12.85 8.96
N ALA A 93 19.25 14.01 8.95
CA ALA A 93 19.36 14.90 10.10
C ALA A 93 18.07 15.70 10.40
N VAL A 94 17.07 15.66 9.53
CA VAL A 94 15.85 16.48 9.63
C VAL A 94 14.62 15.59 9.59
N VAL A 95 13.94 15.45 10.74
CA VAL A 95 12.71 14.66 10.85
C VAL A 95 11.55 15.46 10.25
N ARG A 96 11.03 14.99 9.11
CA ARG A 96 9.94 15.64 8.34
C ARG A 96 8.60 14.89 8.39
N LYS A 97 8.31 14.22 9.52
CA LYS A 97 7.06 13.43 9.67
C LYS A 97 5.79 14.28 9.50
N ASN A 98 5.85 15.57 9.83
CA ASN A 98 4.73 16.50 9.70
C ASN A 98 4.62 17.12 8.30
N GLU A 99 5.51 16.78 7.37
CA GLU A 99 5.56 17.31 5.99
C GLU A 99 5.19 16.25 4.96
N TYR A 100 4.56 15.15 5.38
CA TYR A 100 4.10 14.12 4.45
C TYR A 100 3.10 14.70 3.45
N ARG A 101 3.31 14.37 2.18
CA ARG A 101 2.41 14.74 1.10
C ARG A 101 1.62 13.53 0.66
N ASN A 102 0.31 13.74 0.51
CA ASN A 102 -0.57 12.69 0.03
C ASN A 102 -0.27 12.40 -1.45
N THR A 103 -0.46 11.14 -1.83
CA THR A 103 -0.42 10.70 -3.22
C THR A 103 -1.72 9.97 -3.48
N LEU A 104 -2.52 10.47 -4.41
CA LEU A 104 -3.75 9.82 -4.83
C LEU A 104 -3.45 9.02 -6.10
N VAL A 105 -3.87 7.77 -6.17
CA VAL A 105 -3.80 6.98 -7.39
C VAL A 105 -5.23 6.68 -7.82
N ARG A 106 -5.66 7.34 -8.89
CA ARG A 106 -7.06 7.32 -9.34
C ARG A 106 -7.47 5.96 -9.92
N LYS A 107 -8.78 5.74 -9.95
CA LYS A 107 -9.41 4.49 -10.34
C LYS A 107 -8.87 3.97 -11.68
N GLY A 108 -8.48 2.69 -11.69
CA GLY A 108 -7.99 2.00 -12.89
C GLY A 108 -6.59 2.39 -13.35
N ALA A 109 -5.90 3.30 -12.65
CA ALA A 109 -4.54 3.66 -13.00
C ALA A 109 -3.58 2.46 -12.87
N SER A 110 -2.59 2.42 -13.75
CA SER A 110 -1.54 1.40 -13.74
C SER A 110 -0.18 2.06 -13.60
N ILE A 111 0.54 1.72 -12.55
CA ILE A 111 1.92 2.16 -12.34
C ILE A 111 2.85 1.02 -12.73
N GLY A 112 3.74 1.28 -13.69
CA GLY A 112 4.64 0.30 -14.25
C GLY A 112 5.65 -0.25 -13.24
N ALA A 113 6.24 -1.40 -13.58
CA ALA A 113 7.31 -2.01 -12.79
C ALA A 113 8.46 -1.01 -12.57
N ASN A 114 8.97 -0.95 -11.33
CA ASN A 114 10.09 -0.10 -10.93
C ASN A 114 9.91 1.42 -11.16
N ALA A 115 8.68 1.87 -11.44
CA ALA A 115 8.40 3.30 -11.53
C ALA A 115 8.44 3.95 -10.13
N THR A 116 8.86 5.20 -10.07
CA THR A 116 8.92 5.97 -8.83
C THR A 116 7.94 7.12 -8.88
N ILE A 117 7.07 7.19 -7.88
CA ILE A 117 6.08 8.27 -7.74
C ILE A 117 6.55 9.21 -6.64
N VAL A 118 6.89 10.44 -7.04
CA VAL A 118 7.16 11.52 -6.08
C VAL A 118 5.85 11.89 -5.40
N CYS A 119 5.87 12.05 -4.08
CA CYS A 119 4.68 12.43 -3.32
C CYS A 119 4.11 13.81 -3.69
N GLY A 120 2.82 14.01 -3.43
CA GLY A 120 2.12 15.26 -3.75
C GLY A 120 1.51 15.31 -5.16
N ASN A 121 1.47 14.18 -5.85
CA ASN A 121 0.84 14.04 -7.17
C ASN A 121 -0.47 13.22 -7.09
N GLU A 122 -1.26 13.27 -8.16
CA GLU A 122 -2.48 12.49 -8.37
C GLU A 122 -2.49 11.73 -9.72
#